data_AF-A0A644Z0L6-F1
#
_entry.id   AF-A0A644Z0L6-F1
#
_cell.length_a   1.000
_cell.length_b   1.000
_cell.length_c   1.000
_cell.angle_alpha   90.00
_cell.angle_beta   90.00
_cell.angle_gamma   90.00
#
_symmetry.space_group_name_H-M   'P 1'
#
loop_
_entity.id
_entity.type
_entity.pdbx_description
1 polymer ?
#
loop_
_entity_poly.entity_id
_entity_poly.type
_entity_poly.pdbx_seq_one_letter_code
_entity_poly.pdbx_strand_id
1 'polypeptide(L)'
;MIIEAATGRKHHELMHERIIDPLGLENTYYYYHDELPEYTAQGYYDLYNNGTILNLTNYNTGSGNGYTGLYCSVRDLQLFTEALFVNKTLLSDDILNEMQTFTAMDPEAYRSFGLGIFKDFMDRPADEYGLGHRGRDLAYSADAFWFPKNNTTMAFLINYGTNGNSSLRDVFFNFRKDLADIIFE
;
A
#
# COMPACT_ATOMS: atom_id res chain seq x y z
N MET A 1 -16.00 1.32 -14.94
CA MET A 1 -15.93 1.04 -13.48
C MET A 1 -17.03 1.78 -12.71
N ILE A 2 -17.29 1.47 -11.43
CA ILE A 2 -18.32 2.16 -10.60
C ILE A 2 -18.06 3.68 -10.54
N ILE A 3 -16.82 4.08 -10.26
CA ILE A 3 -16.43 5.50 -10.13
C ILE A 3 -16.73 6.26 -11.44
N GLU A 4 -16.33 5.69 -12.59
CA GLU A 4 -16.56 6.32 -13.89
C GLU A 4 -18.04 6.39 -14.25
N ALA A 5 -18.80 5.32 -13.97
CA ALA A 5 -20.24 5.28 -14.23
C ALA A 5 -21.00 6.30 -13.36
N ALA A 6 -20.59 6.47 -12.10
CA ALA A 6 -21.22 7.40 -11.16
C ALA A 6 -20.89 8.87 -11.46
N THR A 7 -19.72 9.15 -12.03
CA THR A 7 -19.22 10.53 -12.22
C THR A 7 -19.22 10.99 -13.67
N GLY A 8 -19.26 10.08 -14.64
CA GLY A 8 -19.01 10.37 -16.05
C GLY A 8 -17.56 10.80 -16.35
N ARG A 9 -16.64 10.66 -15.40
CA ARG A 9 -15.24 11.08 -15.48
C ARG A 9 -14.30 9.88 -15.49
N LYS A 10 -13.13 10.00 -16.11
CA LYS A 10 -12.14 8.93 -16.15
C LYS A 10 -11.49 8.73 -14.79
N HIS A 11 -11.17 7.49 -14.45
CA HIS A 11 -10.61 7.17 -13.13
C HIS A 11 -9.30 7.90 -12.81
N HIS A 12 -8.33 7.93 -13.74
CA HIS A 12 -7.04 8.60 -13.53
C HIS A 12 -7.17 10.12 -13.30
N GLU A 13 -8.12 10.78 -13.98
CA GLU A 13 -8.39 12.20 -13.76
C GLU A 13 -8.88 12.45 -12.33
N LEU A 14 -9.74 11.57 -11.80
CA LEU A 14 -10.25 11.67 -10.44
C LEU A 14 -9.17 11.35 -9.40
N MET A 15 -8.22 10.46 -9.71
CA MET A 15 -7.07 10.19 -8.84
C MET A 15 -6.20 11.44 -8.67
N HIS A 16 -5.93 12.15 -9.77
CA HIS A 16 -5.24 13.44 -9.74
C HIS A 16 -6.04 14.50 -8.99
N GLU A 17 -7.29 14.74 -9.40
CA GLU A 17 -8.17 15.78 -8.85
C GLU A 17 -8.44 15.63 -7.34
N ARG A 18 -8.57 14.39 -6.84
CA ARG A 18 -9.05 14.13 -5.47
C ARG A 18 -7.98 13.68 -4.49
N ILE A 19 -6.84 13.20 -4.96
CA ILE A 19 -5.82 12.59 -4.09
C ILE A 19 -4.42 13.15 -4.39
N ILE A 20 -3.92 13.00 -5.62
CA ILE A 20 -2.50 13.32 -5.92
C ILE A 20 -2.24 14.83 -5.84
N ASP A 21 -2.99 15.64 -6.58
CA ASP A 21 -2.77 17.09 -6.63
C ASP A 21 -3.07 17.79 -5.29
N PRO A 22 -4.20 17.52 -4.60
CA PRO A 22 -4.52 18.20 -3.34
C PRO A 22 -3.54 17.90 -2.21
N LEU A 23 -2.89 16.74 -2.23
CA LEU A 23 -1.89 16.36 -1.25
C LEU A 23 -0.45 16.73 -1.67
N GLY A 24 -0.26 17.22 -2.90
CA GLY A 24 1.06 17.54 -3.43
C GLY A 24 1.97 16.30 -3.53
N LEU A 25 1.44 15.17 -4.01
CA LEU A 25 2.21 13.93 -4.16
C LEU A 25 3.06 13.97 -5.44
N GLU A 26 4.12 14.77 -5.43
CA GLU A 26 4.95 15.10 -6.60
C GLU A 26 5.64 13.90 -7.28
N ASN A 27 5.75 12.78 -6.58
CA ASN A 27 6.41 11.57 -7.08
C ASN A 27 5.42 10.39 -7.15
N THR A 28 4.13 10.69 -7.38
CA THR A 28 3.08 9.69 -7.54
C THR A 28 2.53 9.70 -8.96
N TYR A 29 2.55 8.54 -9.60
CA TYR A 29 2.25 8.37 -11.02
C TYR A 29 1.24 7.23 -11.22
N TYR A 30 0.22 7.51 -12.02
CA TYR A 30 -0.81 6.57 -12.42
C TYR A 30 -0.42 5.87 -13.73
N TYR A 31 0.06 4.64 -13.62
CA TYR A 31 0.63 3.87 -14.73
C TYR A 31 -0.34 3.71 -15.91
N TYR A 32 0.21 3.74 -17.13
CA TYR A 32 -0.46 3.91 -18.43
C TYR A 32 -1.03 5.30 -18.73
N HIS A 33 -1.14 6.19 -17.73
CA HIS A 33 -1.65 7.55 -17.90
C HIS A 33 -0.56 8.61 -17.70
N ASP A 34 0.36 8.36 -16.76
CA ASP A 34 1.47 9.25 -16.46
C ASP A 34 2.80 8.64 -16.95
N GLU A 35 3.69 9.49 -17.45
CA GLU A 35 5.05 9.08 -17.79
C GLU A 35 5.86 8.83 -16.51
N LEU A 36 6.43 7.62 -16.40
CA LEU A 36 7.28 7.29 -15.27
C LEU A 36 8.66 7.96 -15.42
N PRO A 37 9.25 8.47 -14.32
CA PRO A 37 10.59 9.05 -14.38
C PRO A 37 11.66 8.00 -14.64
N GLU A 38 12.77 8.40 -15.27
CA GLU A 38 13.90 7.51 -15.58
C GLU A 38 14.55 6.89 -14.34
N TYR A 39 14.40 7.53 -13.17
CA TYR A 39 14.91 7.05 -11.89
C TYR A 39 13.97 6.04 -11.19
N THR A 40 12.90 5.58 -11.85
CA THR A 40 12.02 4.55 -11.29
C THR A 40 12.82 3.28 -10.98
N ALA A 41 12.70 2.80 -9.75
CA ALA A 41 13.42 1.61 -9.30
C ALA A 41 13.09 0.39 -10.16
N GLN A 42 14.10 -0.38 -10.52
CA GLN A 42 13.91 -1.67 -11.19
C GLN A 42 13.38 -2.71 -10.20
N GLY A 43 12.44 -3.54 -10.66
CA GLY A 43 11.77 -4.56 -9.86
C GLY A 43 12.25 -5.96 -10.18
N TYR A 44 12.31 -6.82 -9.16
CA TYR A 44 12.99 -8.11 -9.22
C TYR A 44 12.18 -9.26 -8.62
N TYR A 45 12.37 -10.47 -9.15
CA TYR A 45 11.72 -11.67 -8.61
C TYR A 45 12.42 -12.98 -8.97
N ASP A 46 12.33 -13.98 -8.08
CA ASP A 46 12.64 -15.37 -8.41
C ASP A 46 11.41 -16.04 -9.04
N LEU A 47 11.14 -15.74 -10.31
CA LEU A 47 9.92 -16.17 -11.01
C LEU A 47 9.79 -17.70 -11.10
N TYR A 48 10.92 -18.41 -11.15
CA TYR A 48 10.96 -19.87 -11.33
C TYR A 48 11.22 -20.63 -10.03
N ASN A 49 11.33 -19.93 -8.89
CA ASN A 49 11.63 -20.49 -7.58
C ASN A 49 12.85 -21.43 -7.60
N ASN A 50 13.90 -20.99 -8.29
CA ASN A 50 15.14 -21.76 -8.46
C ASN A 50 16.37 -20.98 -7.96
N GLY A 51 16.17 -19.89 -7.22
CA GLY A 51 17.19 -18.99 -6.72
C GLY A 51 17.67 -17.94 -7.72
N THR A 52 17.13 -17.93 -8.94
CA THR A 52 17.56 -16.99 -9.99
C THR A 52 16.65 -15.77 -10.02
N ILE A 53 17.20 -14.62 -9.63
CA ILE A 53 16.49 -13.35 -9.69
C ILE A 53 16.44 -12.81 -11.13
N LEU A 54 15.24 -12.51 -11.59
CA LEU A 54 14.97 -11.87 -12.86
C LEU A 54 14.58 -10.41 -12.66
N ASN A 55 14.99 -9.55 -13.58
CA ASN A 55 14.47 -8.20 -13.67
C ASN A 55 13.08 -8.22 -14.34
N LEU A 56 12.07 -7.86 -13.57
CA LEU A 56 10.66 -7.83 -13.97
C LEU A 56 10.10 -6.39 -13.98
N THR A 57 10.96 -5.37 -14.16
CA THR A 57 10.57 -3.95 -14.12
C THR A 57 9.38 -3.62 -15.02
N ASN A 58 9.35 -4.21 -16.23
CA ASN A 58 8.30 -3.97 -17.23
C ASN A 58 7.13 -4.96 -17.12
N TYR A 59 7.14 -5.84 -16.12
CA TYR A 59 6.09 -6.82 -15.90
C TYR A 59 5.05 -6.25 -14.93
N ASN A 60 4.20 -5.38 -15.45
CA ASN A 60 3.08 -4.85 -14.68
C ASN A 60 1.88 -5.81 -14.80
N THR A 61 1.52 -6.44 -13.69
CA THR A 61 0.36 -7.35 -13.56
C THR A 61 -0.96 -6.58 -13.42
N GLY A 62 -0.88 -5.25 -13.30
CA GLY A 62 -1.96 -4.32 -13.12
C GLY A 62 -2.47 -3.64 -14.37
N SER A 63 -3.74 -3.25 -14.31
CA SER A 63 -4.41 -2.49 -15.37
C SER A 63 -4.54 -0.99 -15.08
N GLY A 64 -4.07 -0.51 -13.92
CA GLY A 64 -4.16 0.92 -13.55
C GLY A 64 -5.62 1.39 -13.48
N ASN A 65 -6.49 0.61 -12.84
CA ASN A 65 -7.94 0.87 -12.78
C ASN A 65 -8.52 0.50 -11.38
N GLY A 66 -7.78 0.88 -10.34
CA GLY A 66 -8.15 0.59 -8.93
C GLY A 66 -7.61 -0.74 -8.39
N TYR A 67 -6.93 -1.53 -9.22
CA TYR A 67 -6.11 -2.66 -8.79
C TYR A 67 -4.71 -2.49 -9.37
N THR A 68 -3.74 -2.25 -8.48
CA THR A 68 -2.32 -1.96 -8.82
C THR A 68 -2.16 -0.80 -9.84
N GLY A 69 -0.92 -0.46 -10.21
CA GLY A 69 -0.65 0.58 -11.21
C GLY A 69 -0.49 2.00 -10.68
N LEU A 70 -0.32 2.18 -9.36
CA LEU A 70 0.24 3.41 -8.80
C LEU A 70 1.72 3.20 -8.50
N TYR A 71 2.56 4.12 -8.98
CA TYR A 71 3.96 4.25 -8.60
C TYR A 71 4.05 5.46 -7.67
N CYS A 72 4.80 5.33 -6.58
CA CYS A 72 4.97 6.42 -5.62
C CYS A 72 6.36 6.39 -4.98
N SER A 73 6.76 7.50 -4.38
CA SER A 73 7.88 7.54 -3.45
C SER A 73 7.45 7.07 -2.05
N VAL A 74 8.42 6.68 -1.21
CA VAL A 74 8.15 6.38 0.21
C VAL A 74 7.54 7.61 0.91
N ARG A 75 7.99 8.81 0.55
CA ARG A 75 7.52 10.07 1.15
C ARG A 75 6.06 10.36 0.80
N ASP A 76 5.68 10.16 -0.45
CA ASP A 76 4.31 10.39 -0.92
C ASP A 76 3.36 9.38 -0.29
N LEU A 77 3.81 8.12 -0.17
CA LEU A 77 3.03 7.08 0.49
C LEU A 77 2.82 7.38 1.99
N GLN A 78 3.84 7.92 2.66
CA GLN A 78 3.72 8.44 4.03
C GLN A 78 2.72 9.60 4.09
N LEU A 79 2.84 10.60 3.20
CA LEU A 79 1.95 11.76 3.15
C LEU A 79 0.49 11.36 2.96
N PHE A 80 0.21 10.43 2.04
CA PHE A 80 -1.12 9.87 1.83
C PHE A 80 -1.66 9.20 3.11
N THR A 81 -0.84 8.39 3.76
CA THR A 81 -1.22 7.66 4.98
C THR A 81 -1.54 8.63 6.13
N GLU A 82 -0.70 9.66 6.31
CA GLU A 82 -0.92 10.72 7.31
C GLU A 82 -2.16 11.56 6.97
N ALA A 83 -2.35 11.94 5.71
CA ALA A 83 -3.54 12.66 5.27
C ALA A 83 -4.84 11.89 5.54
N LEU A 84 -4.83 10.56 5.37
CA LEU A 84 -5.99 9.71 5.60
C LEU A 84 -6.31 9.53 7.09
N PHE A 85 -5.32 9.15 7.90
CA PHE A 85 -5.57 8.70 9.28
C PHE A 85 -5.22 9.71 10.36
N VAL A 86 -4.15 10.50 10.15
CA VAL A 86 -3.64 11.45 11.16
C VAL A 86 -4.33 12.79 11.01
N ASN A 87 -4.24 13.38 9.82
CA ASN A 87 -4.75 14.72 9.53
C ASN A 87 -6.22 14.68 9.10
N LYS A 88 -6.71 13.52 8.63
CA LYS A 88 -8.10 13.27 8.22
C LYS A 88 -8.62 14.30 7.21
N THR A 89 -7.81 14.63 6.21
CA THR A 89 -8.12 15.67 5.22
C THR A 89 -8.78 15.11 3.95
N LEU A 90 -8.82 13.79 3.77
CA LEU A 90 -9.32 13.14 2.56
C LEU A 90 -10.82 12.77 2.62
N LEU A 91 -11.33 12.43 3.80
CA LEU A 91 -12.69 11.91 4.00
C LEU A 91 -13.37 12.66 5.15
N SER A 92 -14.70 12.75 5.12
CA SER A 92 -15.45 13.17 6.30
C SER A 92 -15.38 12.10 7.39
N ASP A 93 -15.61 12.49 8.65
CA ASP A 93 -15.58 11.57 9.78
C ASP A 93 -16.54 10.38 9.60
N ASP A 94 -17.74 10.61 9.06
CA ASP A 94 -18.73 9.54 8.81
C ASP A 94 -18.21 8.50 7.81
N ILE A 95 -17.59 8.95 6.70
CA ILE A 95 -17.05 8.06 5.68
C ILE A 95 -15.77 7.37 6.17
N LEU A 96 -14.94 8.06 6.97
CA LEU A 96 -13.76 7.46 7.59
C LEU A 96 -14.14 6.40 8.63
N ASN A 97 -15.26 6.57 9.34
CA ASN A 97 -15.82 5.56 10.25
C ASN A 97 -16.39 4.36 9.47
N GLU A 98 -17.09 4.60 8.37
CA GLU A 98 -17.58 3.54 7.48
C GLU A 98 -16.41 2.73 6.90
N MET A 99 -15.35 3.41 6.44
CA MET A 99 -14.12 2.79 5.95
C MET A 99 -13.48 1.84 6.98
N GLN A 100 -13.58 2.18 8.26
CA GLN A 100 -13.06 1.43 9.40
C GLN A 100 -14.08 0.47 10.03
N THR A 101 -15.21 0.21 9.38
CA THR A 101 -16.11 -0.87 9.80
C THR A 101 -15.48 -2.21 9.41
N PHE A 102 -14.76 -2.81 10.35
CA PHE A 102 -13.94 -3.98 10.11
C PHE A 102 -14.72 -5.30 10.14
N THR A 103 -14.36 -6.23 9.26
CA THR A 103 -14.79 -7.63 9.34
C THR A 103 -14.26 -8.32 10.60
N ALA A 104 -14.77 -9.53 10.88
CA ALA A 104 -14.10 -10.45 11.80
C ALA A 104 -12.63 -10.65 11.39
N MET A 105 -11.77 -10.87 12.39
CA MET A 105 -10.35 -11.10 12.19
C MET A 105 -10.12 -12.42 11.46
N ASP A 106 -9.30 -12.38 10.41
CA ASP A 106 -8.73 -13.56 9.77
C ASP A 106 -7.66 -14.17 10.72
N PRO A 107 -7.86 -15.40 11.23
CA PRO A 107 -6.94 -16.01 12.19
C PRO A 107 -5.61 -16.47 11.57
N GLU A 108 -5.53 -16.61 10.25
CA GLU A 108 -4.29 -17.01 9.57
C GLU A 108 -3.44 -15.79 9.20
N ALA A 109 -4.09 -14.71 8.78
CA ALA A 109 -3.41 -13.49 8.34
C ALA A 109 -3.25 -12.42 9.45
N TYR A 110 -3.88 -12.64 10.61
CA TYR A 110 -3.92 -11.74 11.77
C TYR A 110 -4.30 -10.30 11.39
N ARG A 111 -5.39 -10.17 10.62
CA ARG A 111 -5.92 -8.89 10.15
C ARG A 111 -7.43 -8.92 9.96
N SER A 112 -8.06 -7.76 10.00
CA SER A 112 -9.44 -7.53 9.55
C SER A 112 -9.46 -6.61 8.33
N PHE A 113 -10.53 -6.69 7.55
CA PHE A 113 -10.73 -5.89 6.34
C PHE A 113 -11.73 -4.76 6.61
N GLY A 114 -11.36 -3.54 6.24
CA GLY A 114 -12.28 -2.42 6.06
C GLY A 114 -12.53 -2.17 4.58
N LEU A 115 -13.01 -0.97 4.23
CA LEU A 115 -13.16 -0.58 2.83
C LEU A 115 -11.82 -0.12 2.25
N GLY A 116 -11.08 -1.05 1.63
CA GLY A 116 -9.79 -0.75 0.99
C GLY A 116 -8.61 -0.58 1.95
N ILE A 117 -8.78 -0.93 3.23
CA ILE A 117 -7.75 -0.92 4.27
C ILE A 117 -7.80 -2.20 5.11
N PHE A 118 -6.71 -2.47 5.82
CA PHE A 118 -6.62 -3.48 6.86
C PHE A 118 -6.50 -2.83 8.23
N LYS A 119 -7.11 -3.48 9.23
CA LYS A 119 -6.61 -3.47 10.60
C LYS A 119 -5.66 -4.66 10.73
N ASP A 120 -4.38 -4.38 10.91
CA ASP A 120 -3.29 -5.35 10.77
C ASP A 120 -2.47 -5.46 12.06
N PHE A 121 -1.52 -6.39 12.11
CA PHE A 121 -0.68 -6.70 13.29
C PHE A 121 -1.51 -7.19 14.49
N MET A 122 -2.62 -7.90 14.23
CA MET A 122 -3.55 -8.35 15.26
C MET A 122 -3.11 -9.64 15.98
N ASP A 123 -1.88 -10.09 15.75
CA ASP A 123 -1.18 -11.13 16.53
C ASP A 123 -0.58 -10.58 17.84
N ARG A 124 -0.78 -9.29 18.11
CA ARG A 124 -0.28 -8.50 19.24
C ARG A 124 -1.41 -8.15 20.22
N PRO A 125 -1.11 -7.51 21.38
CA PRO A 125 -2.14 -6.91 22.24
C PRO A 125 -3.18 -6.10 21.48
N ALA A 126 -4.41 -6.04 21.99
CA ALA A 126 -5.56 -5.52 21.24
C ALA A 126 -5.44 -4.03 20.82
N ASP A 127 -4.60 -3.26 21.51
CA ASP A 127 -4.28 -1.85 21.23
C ASP A 127 -3.06 -1.68 20.29
N GLU A 128 -2.31 -2.75 20.02
CA GLU A 128 -1.15 -2.78 19.11
C GLU A 128 -1.56 -3.23 17.73
N TYR A 129 -2.05 -2.30 16.92
CA TYR A 129 -2.43 -2.57 15.53
C TYR A 129 -2.05 -1.41 14.61
N GLY A 130 -1.96 -1.71 13.32
CA GLY A 130 -1.78 -0.72 12.26
C GLY A 130 -3.03 -0.59 11.39
N LEU A 131 -3.34 0.62 10.93
CA LEU A 131 -4.38 0.91 9.93
C LEU A 131 -3.72 1.34 8.62
N GLY A 132 -4.06 0.68 7.52
CA GLY A 132 -3.40 0.95 6.25
C GLY A 132 -3.54 -0.19 5.26
N HIS A 133 -2.53 -0.45 4.43
CA HIS A 133 -2.60 -1.51 3.43
C HIS A 133 -1.24 -2.13 3.12
N ARG A 134 -1.27 -3.37 2.64
CA ARG A 134 -0.09 -4.10 2.12
C ARG A 134 -0.09 -4.06 0.59
N GLY A 135 1.07 -3.88 -0.03
CA GLY A 135 1.30 -4.04 -1.46
C GLY A 135 2.20 -5.24 -1.71
N ARG A 136 1.73 -6.24 -2.46
CA ARG A 136 2.48 -7.47 -2.74
C ARG A 136 2.29 -7.84 -4.20
N ASP A 137 3.36 -7.79 -4.96
CA ASP A 137 3.34 -8.17 -6.37
C ASP A 137 4.57 -9.03 -6.71
N LEU A 138 4.73 -9.36 -7.99
CA LEU A 138 5.89 -10.10 -8.51
C LEU A 138 7.16 -9.25 -8.48
N ALA A 139 7.10 -7.95 -8.73
CA ALA A 139 8.31 -7.13 -8.88
C ALA A 139 8.59 -6.19 -7.70
N TYR A 140 7.55 -5.88 -6.90
CA TYR A 140 7.61 -4.89 -5.84
C TYR A 140 6.76 -5.30 -4.64
N SER A 141 7.15 -4.82 -3.47
CA SER A 141 6.41 -4.98 -2.22
C SER A 141 6.41 -3.65 -1.46
N ALA A 142 5.34 -3.36 -0.75
CA ALA A 142 5.17 -2.10 -0.03
C ALA A 142 4.32 -2.29 1.22
N ASP A 143 4.58 -1.55 2.29
CA ASP A 143 3.62 -1.39 3.38
C ASP A 143 3.46 0.08 3.70
N ALA A 144 2.22 0.46 4.04
CA ALA A 144 1.85 1.79 4.48
C ALA A 144 0.82 1.67 5.60
N PHE A 145 1.19 2.03 6.82
CA PHE A 145 0.35 1.91 8.01
C PHE A 145 0.54 3.08 8.95
N TRP A 146 -0.56 3.51 9.58
CA TRP A 146 -0.52 4.34 10.78
C TRP A 146 -0.84 3.48 12.01
N PHE A 147 -0.05 3.65 13.07
CA PHE A 147 -0.16 2.93 14.33
C PHE A 147 -0.77 3.85 15.39
N PRO A 148 -2.06 3.69 15.74
CA PRO A 148 -2.76 4.64 16.61
C PRO A 148 -2.17 4.72 18.02
N LYS A 149 -1.65 3.62 18.56
CA LYS A 149 -1.09 3.52 19.92
C LYS A 149 0.06 4.51 20.15
N ASN A 150 0.97 4.60 19.19
CA ASN A 150 2.19 5.42 19.28
C ASN A 150 2.11 6.69 18.41
N ASN A 151 1.02 6.85 17.65
CA ASN A 151 0.85 7.89 16.63
C ASN A 151 2.02 7.93 15.61
N THR A 152 2.38 6.75 15.10
CA THR A 152 3.53 6.56 14.21
C THR A 152 3.08 6.12 12.83
N THR A 153 3.64 6.70 11.78
CA THR A 153 3.42 6.28 10.39
C THR A 153 4.60 5.46 9.90
N MET A 154 4.33 4.28 9.34
CA MET A 154 5.28 3.44 8.66
C MET A 154 4.97 3.45 7.16
N ALA A 155 5.95 3.76 6.33
CA ALA A 155 5.90 3.58 4.90
C ALA A 155 7.23 3.00 4.42
N PHE A 156 7.19 1.92 3.65
CA PHE A 156 8.38 1.40 2.98
C PHE A 156 8.03 0.74 1.65
N LEU A 157 8.99 0.78 0.73
CA LEU A 157 8.92 0.18 -0.59
C LEU A 157 10.15 -0.71 -0.78
N ILE A 158 9.94 -1.88 -1.34
CA ILE A 158 10.97 -2.88 -1.61
C ILE A 158 10.87 -3.30 -3.07
N ASN A 159 12.01 -3.28 -3.77
CA ASN A 159 12.08 -3.53 -5.20
C ASN A 159 12.22 -5.02 -5.57
N TYR A 160 11.63 -5.89 -4.74
CA TYR A 160 11.42 -7.28 -5.09
C TYR A 160 10.03 -7.74 -4.70
N GLY A 161 9.50 -8.70 -5.45
CA GLY A 161 8.19 -9.27 -5.17
C GLY A 161 8.19 -10.30 -4.06
N THR A 162 7.03 -10.41 -3.44
CA THR A 162 6.73 -11.38 -2.38
C THR A 162 5.43 -12.14 -2.65
N ASN A 163 4.83 -11.94 -3.83
CA ASN A 163 3.63 -12.64 -4.27
C ASN A 163 3.96 -13.96 -4.99
N GLY A 164 4.27 -15.00 -4.21
CA GLY A 164 4.50 -16.37 -4.69
C GLY A 164 5.43 -17.14 -3.74
N ASN A 165 6.10 -18.20 -4.19
CA ASN A 165 7.03 -18.95 -3.34
C ASN A 165 8.46 -18.50 -3.66
N SER A 166 9.08 -17.73 -2.77
CA SER A 166 10.45 -17.23 -2.90
C SER A 166 11.06 -17.10 -1.50
N SER A 167 12.34 -17.44 -1.36
CA SER A 167 13.08 -17.28 -0.10
C SER A 167 13.18 -15.82 0.38
N LEU A 168 12.99 -14.85 -0.53
CA LEU A 168 12.95 -13.43 -0.17
C LEU A 168 11.76 -13.04 0.70
N ARG A 169 10.70 -13.88 0.76
CA ARG A 169 9.53 -13.63 1.60
C ARG A 169 9.86 -13.63 3.07
N ASP A 170 10.68 -14.56 3.53
CA ASP A 170 11.02 -14.66 4.95
C ASP A 170 11.83 -13.44 5.40
N VAL A 171 12.76 -12.99 4.55
CA VAL A 171 13.52 -11.74 4.78
C VAL A 171 12.58 -10.55 4.89
N PHE A 172 11.62 -10.43 3.96
CA PHE A 172 10.61 -9.38 3.98
C PHE A 172 9.77 -9.40 5.27
N PHE A 173 9.23 -10.56 5.65
CA PHE A 173 8.33 -10.67 6.80
C PHE A 173 9.06 -10.48 8.13
N ASN A 174 10.31 -10.94 8.23
CA ASN A 174 11.16 -10.66 9.39
C ASN A 174 11.44 -9.16 9.50
N PHE A 175 11.85 -8.49 8.42
CA PHE A 175 12.04 -7.04 8.41
C PHE A 175 10.77 -6.28 8.83
N ARG A 176 9.62 -6.66 8.27
CA ARG A 176 8.31 -6.07 8.63
C ARG A 176 8.00 -6.25 10.12
N LYS A 177 8.29 -7.43 10.67
CA LYS A 177 8.07 -7.73 12.08
C LYS A 177 8.99 -6.90 12.98
N ASP A 178 10.28 -6.90 12.68
CA ASP A 178 11.29 -6.16 13.45
C ASP A 178 10.97 -4.65 13.45
N LEU A 179 10.56 -4.11 12.30
CA LEU A 179 10.15 -2.70 12.21
C LEU A 179 8.91 -2.41 13.04
N ALA A 180 7.92 -3.31 13.06
CA ALA A 180 6.74 -3.15 13.91
C ALA A 180 7.08 -3.27 15.40
N ASP A 181 8.01 -4.15 15.78
CA ASP A 181 8.50 -4.26 17.15
C ASP A 181 9.09 -2.91 17.61
N ILE A 182 9.97 -2.30 16.80
CA ILE A 182 10.55 -0.97 17.09
C ILE A 182 9.49 0.12 17.23
N ILE A 183 8.39 0.06 16.47
CA ILE A 183 7.32 1.07 16.52
C ILE A 183 6.51 0.98 17.83
N PHE A 184 6.37 -0.21 18.39
CA PHE A 184 5.58 -0.45 19.60
C PHE A 184 6.39 -0.40 20.90
N GLU A 185 7.72 -0.45 20.83
CA GLU A 185 8.64 -0.14 21.95
C GLU A 185 8.42 1.27 22.52
#